data_AF-A0A939GRV5-F1
#
_entry.id   AF-A0A939GRV5-F1
#
_cell.length_a   1.000
_cell.length_b   1.000
_cell.length_c   1.000
_cell.angle_alpha   90.00
_cell.angle_beta   90.00
_cell.angle_gamma   90.00
#
_symmetry.space_group_name_H-M   'P 1'
#
loop_
_entity.id
_entity.type
_entity.pdbx_description
1 polymer ?
#
loop_
_entity_poly.entity_id
_entity_poly.type
_entity_poly.pdbx_seq_one_letter_code
_entity_poly.pdbx_strand_id
1 'polypeptide(L)'
;MEEPNLISDAANIREIYLRRSFPKGNIAIIEVRLEDGKAFGMGATSRANSPAPQPEPKSKGGQFEPAVDSHSERIMDTDAEYKVLSAIAETLEFIYNKDNNRVRGQLYLYTERKPCESCQGVINQFEQRFPEIKITISWTYPYPPSSN
;
A
#
# COMPACT_ATOMS: atom_id res chain seq x y z
N MET A 1 -21.54 2.51 1.99
CA MET A 1 -20.43 2.50 2.96
C MET A 1 -19.63 3.75 2.72
N GLU A 2 -19.37 4.53 3.76
CA GLU A 2 -18.51 5.72 3.70
C GLU A 2 -17.04 5.31 3.54
N GLU A 3 -16.24 6.06 2.78
CA GLU A 3 -14.82 5.77 2.61
C GLU A 3 -14.07 5.94 3.94
N PRO A 4 -13.07 5.10 4.25
CA PRO A 4 -12.29 5.25 5.48
C PRO A 4 -11.46 6.53 5.49
N ASN A 5 -11.33 7.16 6.66
CA ASN A 5 -10.47 8.32 6.85
C ASN A 5 -9.00 7.91 7.11
N LEU A 6 -8.32 7.50 6.04
CA LEU A 6 -6.94 7.02 6.09
C LEU A 6 -5.89 8.12 6.32
N ILE A 7 -6.28 9.40 6.24
CA ILE A 7 -5.36 10.53 6.46
C ILE A 7 -4.90 10.57 7.92
N SER A 8 -5.83 10.33 8.86
CA SER A 8 -5.53 10.29 10.29
C SER A 8 -4.57 9.15 10.64
N ASP A 9 -4.77 7.97 10.05
CA ASP A 9 -3.86 6.82 10.20
C ASP A 9 -2.47 7.11 9.66
N ALA A 10 -2.38 7.77 8.50
CA ALA A 10 -1.09 8.17 7.94
C ALA A 10 -0.32 9.13 8.85
N ALA A 11 -1.02 10.10 9.46
CA ALA A 11 -0.41 11.01 10.43
C ALA A 11 0.13 10.27 11.67
N ASN A 12 -0.64 9.33 12.21
CA ASN A 12 -0.24 8.48 13.34
C ASN A 12 1.00 7.64 13.00
N ILE A 13 1.03 7.00 11.84
CA ILE A 13 2.19 6.19 11.41
C ILE A 13 3.42 7.08 11.22
N ARG A 14 3.27 8.28 10.64
CA ARG A 14 4.38 9.22 10.50
C ARG A 14 4.97 9.59 11.87
N GLU A 15 4.12 9.91 12.86
CA GLU A 15 4.56 10.26 14.19
C GLU A 15 5.33 9.11 14.87
N ILE A 16 4.82 7.89 14.76
CA ILE A 16 5.40 6.72 15.43
C ILE A 16 6.69 6.26 14.74
N TYR A 17 6.65 6.07 13.41
CA TYR A 17 7.69 5.35 12.65
C TYR A 17 8.72 6.27 11.99
N LEU A 18 8.30 7.42 11.45
CA LEU A 18 9.22 8.34 10.76
C LEU A 18 9.78 9.41 11.69
N ARG A 19 8.97 9.92 12.65
CA ARG A 19 9.34 10.99 13.60
C ARG A 19 9.97 12.21 12.92
N ARG A 20 9.52 12.50 11.69
CA ARG A 20 10.01 13.58 10.83
C ARG A 20 8.85 14.17 10.06
N SER A 21 8.89 15.49 9.85
CA SER A 21 7.91 16.17 9.02
C SER A 21 7.98 15.70 7.56
N PHE A 22 6.85 15.76 6.87
CA PHE A 22 6.83 15.70 5.41
C PHE A 22 7.75 16.79 4.83
N PRO A 23 8.48 16.56 3.72
CA PRO A 23 8.46 15.38 2.86
C PRO A 23 9.49 14.30 3.22
N LYS A 24 10.03 14.24 4.45
CA LYS A 24 11.06 13.24 4.79
C LYS A 24 10.44 11.85 4.97
N GLY A 25 10.49 11.06 3.90
CA GLY A 25 9.85 9.74 3.80
C GLY A 25 8.40 9.83 3.28
N ASN A 26 7.88 8.73 2.76
CA ASN A 26 6.48 8.58 2.34
C ASN A 26 5.76 7.60 3.27
N ILE A 27 4.46 7.80 3.46
CA ILE A 27 3.54 6.86 4.11
C ILE A 27 2.48 6.41 3.10
N ALA A 28 2.18 5.11 3.11
CA ALA A 28 1.04 4.54 2.42
C ALA A 28 0.20 3.72 3.41
N ILE A 29 -1.12 3.86 3.34
CA ILE A 29 -2.10 3.13 4.16
C ILE A 29 -3.06 2.41 3.23
N ILE A 30 -3.35 1.15 3.55
CA ILE A 30 -4.40 0.38 2.89
C ILE A 30 -5.44 -0.05 3.91
N GLU A 31 -6.72 0.09 3.55
CA GLU A 31 -7.82 -0.63 4.16
C GLU A 31 -8.54 -1.47 3.10
N VAL A 32 -8.76 -2.75 3.39
CA VAL A 32 -9.54 -3.67 2.57
C VAL A 32 -10.86 -3.95 3.27
N ARG A 33 -11.96 -3.88 2.50
CA ARG A 33 -13.31 -4.27 2.92
C ARG A 33 -13.83 -5.33 1.96
N LEU A 34 -14.11 -6.52 2.47
CA LEU A 34 -14.53 -7.67 1.70
C LEU A 34 -16.05 -7.86 1.76
N GLU A 35 -16.61 -8.48 0.72
CA GLU A 35 -18.07 -8.70 0.64
C GLU A 35 -18.62 -9.63 1.73
N ASP A 36 -17.77 -10.48 2.32
CA ASP A 36 -18.13 -11.35 3.44
C ASP A 36 -18.13 -10.63 4.80
N GLY A 37 -17.98 -9.30 4.80
CA GLY A 37 -18.04 -8.44 5.98
C GLY A 37 -16.71 -8.27 6.72
N LYS A 38 -15.62 -8.95 6.29
CA LYS A 38 -14.30 -8.73 6.89
C LYS A 38 -13.71 -7.40 6.43
N ALA A 39 -13.06 -6.69 7.36
CA ALA A 39 -12.27 -5.51 7.05
C ALA A 39 -10.96 -5.53 7.82
N PHE A 40 -9.88 -5.13 7.17
CA PHE A 40 -8.55 -5.04 7.78
C PHE A 40 -7.69 -4.05 7.00
N GLY A 41 -6.65 -3.52 7.64
CA GLY A 41 -5.77 -2.54 7.02
C GLY A 41 -4.36 -2.61 7.58
N MET A 42 -3.45 -1.96 6.87
CA MET A 42 -2.04 -1.88 7.23
C MET A 42 -1.44 -0.58 6.67
N GLY A 43 -0.36 -0.11 7.27
CA GLY A 43 0.43 0.98 6.73
C GLY A 43 1.89 0.61 6.50
N ALA A 44 2.57 1.41 5.71
CA ALA A 44 3.98 1.28 5.43
C ALA A 44 4.66 2.64 5.35
N THR A 45 5.97 2.65 5.58
CA THR A 45 6.82 3.80 5.31
C THR A 45 7.85 3.49 4.24
N SER A 46 8.32 4.53 3.53
CA SER A 46 9.40 4.42 2.57
C SER A 46 10.79 4.24 3.21
N ARG A 47 10.86 3.88 4.50
CA ARG A 47 12.09 3.70 5.29
C ARG A 47 12.14 2.28 5.87
N ALA A 48 13.30 1.90 6.40
CA ALA A 48 13.48 0.58 7.00
C ALA A 48 12.55 0.36 8.20
N ASN A 49 12.37 1.37 9.05
CA ASN A 49 11.39 1.33 10.13
C ASN A 49 9.97 1.54 9.56
N SER A 50 9.21 0.46 9.45
CA SER A 50 7.90 0.45 8.79
C SER A 50 6.97 -0.59 9.43
N PRO A 51 5.65 -0.31 9.55
CA PRO A 51 4.70 -1.31 10.04
C PRO A 51 4.65 -2.54 9.13
N ALA A 52 4.47 -2.35 7.81
CA ALA A 52 4.71 -3.41 6.84
C ALA A 52 6.23 -3.58 6.61
N PRO A 53 6.78 -4.80 6.71
CA PRO A 53 8.20 -5.05 6.45
C PRO A 53 8.54 -4.87 4.96
N GLN A 54 9.83 -4.84 4.64
CA GLN A 54 10.27 -4.93 3.26
C GLN A 54 10.04 -6.36 2.74
N PRO A 55 9.22 -6.56 1.70
CA PRO A 55 8.95 -7.89 1.17
C PRO A 55 10.11 -8.35 0.27
N GLU A 56 10.23 -9.67 0.10
CA GLU A 56 11.08 -10.23 -0.97
C GLU A 56 10.44 -9.95 -2.34
N PRO A 57 11.23 -9.79 -3.41
CA PRO A 57 10.69 -9.72 -4.76
C PRO A 57 10.02 -11.05 -5.17
N LYS A 58 9.10 -10.99 -6.13
CA LYS A 58 8.41 -12.17 -6.66
C LYS A 58 9.37 -13.22 -7.21
N SER A 59 10.47 -12.79 -7.84
CA SER A 59 11.56 -13.65 -8.29
C SER A 59 12.22 -14.49 -7.18
N LYS A 60 12.07 -14.11 -5.91
CA LYS A 60 12.56 -14.83 -4.73
C LYS A 60 11.44 -15.42 -3.85
N GLY A 61 10.20 -15.43 -4.34
CA GLY A 61 9.05 -16.04 -3.65
C GLY A 61 8.14 -15.05 -2.92
N GLY A 62 8.36 -13.74 -3.04
CA GLY A 62 7.40 -12.74 -2.56
C GLY A 62 6.17 -12.58 -3.47
N GLN A 63 5.27 -11.67 -3.10
CA GLN A 63 4.01 -11.46 -3.81
C GLN A 63 4.19 -10.75 -5.17
N PHE A 64 4.98 -9.67 -5.17
CA PHE A 64 5.12 -8.77 -6.31
C PHE A 64 6.58 -8.46 -6.61
N GLU A 65 6.86 -8.17 -7.88
CA GLU A 65 8.17 -7.68 -8.31
C GLU A 65 8.22 -6.15 -8.13
N PRO A 66 9.23 -5.60 -7.44
CA PRO A 66 9.40 -4.16 -7.33
C PRO A 66 9.76 -3.59 -8.71
N ALA A 67 9.24 -2.40 -9.02
CA ALA A 67 9.63 -1.71 -10.24
C ALA A 67 11.09 -1.22 -10.16
N VAL A 68 11.71 -1.04 -11.33
CA VAL A 68 12.99 -0.35 -11.47
C VAL A 68 12.70 1.05 -11.98
N ASP A 69 13.17 2.07 -11.26
CA ASP A 69 13.05 3.45 -11.70
C ASP A 69 13.88 3.66 -12.97
N SER A 70 13.21 4.07 -14.06
CA SER A 70 13.85 4.21 -15.38
C SER A 70 14.89 5.32 -15.44
N HIS A 71 14.83 6.28 -14.52
CA HIS A 71 15.75 7.40 -14.48
C HIS A 71 17.02 7.10 -13.66
N SER A 72 16.86 6.47 -12.50
CA SER A 72 17.95 6.22 -11.55
C SER A 72 18.45 4.78 -11.52
N GLU A 73 17.80 3.87 -12.26
CA GLU A 73 18.04 2.41 -12.27
C GLU A 73 17.91 1.75 -10.88
N ARG A 74 17.29 2.46 -9.94
CA ARG A 74 17.10 1.95 -8.58
C ARG A 74 15.90 1.02 -8.51
N ILE A 75 16.06 -0.05 -7.75
CA ILE A 75 14.96 -0.93 -7.39
C ILE A 75 14.09 -0.21 -6.37
N MET A 76 12.78 -0.18 -6.61
CA MET A 76 11.79 0.52 -5.78
C MET A 76 11.20 -0.39 -4.69
N ASP A 77 12.03 -1.28 -4.14
CA ASP A 77 11.67 -2.26 -3.11
C ASP A 77 11.43 -1.65 -1.72
N THR A 78 11.81 -0.38 -1.56
CA THR A 78 11.59 0.38 -0.32
C THR A 78 10.35 1.26 -0.35
N ASP A 79 9.63 1.35 -1.48
CA ASP A 79 8.42 2.16 -1.61
C ASP A 79 7.34 1.71 -0.61
N ALA A 80 6.66 2.69 -0.02
CA ALA A 80 5.63 2.41 0.99
C ALA A 80 4.48 1.61 0.34
N GLU A 81 4.06 2.02 -0.86
CA GLU A 81 3.04 1.39 -1.68
C GLU A 81 3.39 -0.07 -1.99
N TYR A 82 4.64 -0.36 -2.35
CA TYR A 82 5.10 -1.72 -2.62
C TYR A 82 5.02 -2.61 -1.37
N LYS A 83 5.50 -2.12 -0.23
CA LYS A 83 5.46 -2.86 1.05
C LYS A 83 4.03 -3.16 1.48
N VAL A 84 3.17 -2.15 1.52
CA VAL A 84 1.80 -2.31 2.04
C VAL A 84 0.95 -3.18 1.11
N LEU A 85 1.07 -3.03 -0.22
CA LEU A 85 0.36 -3.91 -1.17
C LEU A 85 0.80 -5.36 -1.01
N SER A 86 2.11 -5.61 -0.88
CA SER A 86 2.64 -6.98 -0.70
C SER A 86 2.13 -7.62 0.60
N ALA A 87 2.15 -6.88 1.71
CA ALA A 87 1.66 -7.39 2.99
C ALA A 87 0.14 -7.66 2.99
N ILE A 88 -0.64 -6.82 2.32
CA ILE A 88 -2.09 -7.04 2.13
C ILE A 88 -2.34 -8.27 1.25
N ALA A 89 -1.55 -8.47 0.20
CA ALA A 89 -1.65 -9.65 -0.65
C ALA A 89 -1.33 -10.94 0.13
N GLU A 90 -0.26 -10.95 0.94
CA GLU A 90 0.05 -12.08 1.83
C GLU A 90 -1.10 -12.37 2.80
N THR A 91 -1.71 -11.34 3.38
CA THR A 91 -2.85 -11.48 4.29
C THR A 91 -4.07 -12.08 3.59
N LEU A 92 -4.38 -11.60 2.38
CA LEU A 92 -5.49 -12.13 1.57
C LEU A 92 -5.28 -13.61 1.21
N GLU A 93 -4.06 -13.98 0.78
CA GLU A 93 -3.73 -15.36 0.47
C GLU A 93 -3.81 -16.27 1.71
N PHE A 94 -3.36 -15.78 2.87
CA PHE A 94 -3.47 -16.51 4.13
C PHE A 94 -4.92 -16.78 4.53
N ILE A 95 -5.83 -15.81 4.34
CA ILE A 95 -7.24 -15.94 4.75
C ILE A 95 -8.04 -16.81 3.77
N TYR A 96 -7.83 -16.67 2.46
CA TYR A 96 -8.75 -17.26 1.45
C TYR A 96 -8.15 -18.41 0.64
N ASN A 97 -6.86 -18.75 0.87
CA ASN A 97 -6.10 -19.77 0.16
C ASN A 97 -5.95 -19.50 -1.36
N LYS A 98 -4.82 -19.93 -1.91
CA LYS A 98 -4.37 -19.63 -3.28
C LYS A 98 -5.32 -20.11 -4.38
N ASP A 99 -6.12 -21.14 -4.08
CA ASP A 99 -6.96 -21.86 -5.03
C ASP A 99 -8.37 -21.28 -5.20
N ASN A 100 -8.83 -20.42 -4.28
CA ASN A 100 -10.16 -19.81 -4.31
C ASN A 100 -10.08 -18.31 -4.61
N ASN A 101 -9.50 -18.00 -5.77
CA ASN A 101 -9.15 -16.68 -6.33
C ASN A 101 -10.34 -15.71 -6.57
N ARG A 102 -11.45 -15.86 -5.84
CA ARG A 102 -12.69 -15.07 -5.93
C ARG A 102 -12.91 -14.20 -4.69
N VAL A 103 -11.84 -13.65 -4.13
CA VAL A 103 -11.97 -12.68 -3.05
C VAL A 103 -12.50 -11.38 -3.65
N ARG A 104 -13.70 -10.98 -3.23
CA ARG A 104 -14.40 -9.78 -3.69
C ARG A 104 -14.36 -8.69 -2.64
N GLY A 105 -14.14 -7.45 -3.08
CA GLY A 105 -14.22 -6.33 -2.18
C GLY A 105 -13.71 -5.02 -2.76
N GLN A 106 -13.41 -4.11 -1.85
CA GLN A 106 -12.86 -2.80 -2.13
C GLN A 106 -11.60 -2.59 -1.29
N LEU A 107 -10.53 -2.15 -1.93
CA LEU A 107 -9.29 -1.71 -1.33
C LEU A 107 -9.23 -0.18 -1.45
N TYR A 108 -8.96 0.49 -0.33
CA TYR A 108 -8.71 1.93 -0.27
C TYR A 108 -7.23 2.13 0.02
N LEU A 109 -6.50 2.73 -0.92
CA LEU A 109 -5.10 3.08 -0.79
C LEU A 109 -4.99 4.60 -0.63
N TYR A 110 -4.43 5.03 0.49
CA TYR A 110 -4.00 6.41 0.70
C TYR A 110 -2.48 6.49 0.70
N THR A 111 -1.92 7.52 0.08
CA THR A 111 -0.49 7.85 0.15
C THR A 111 -0.30 9.36 0.31
N GLU A 112 0.72 9.78 1.05
CA GLU A 112 0.99 11.22 1.25
C GLU A 112 1.50 11.91 -0.01
N ARG A 113 2.07 11.14 -0.94
CA ARG A 113 2.56 11.62 -2.23
C ARG A 113 1.69 11.05 -3.33
N LYS A 114 1.58 11.78 -4.43
CA LYS A 114 0.98 11.21 -5.64
C LYS A 114 1.76 9.93 -6.02
N PRO A 115 1.07 8.78 -6.22
CA PRO A 115 1.73 7.56 -6.68
C PRO A 115 2.56 7.84 -7.95
N CYS A 116 3.81 7.41 -7.96
CA CYS A 116 4.67 7.52 -9.14
C CYS A 116 4.46 6.34 -10.10
N GLU A 117 5.07 6.41 -11.29
CA GLU A 117 4.95 5.37 -12.32
C GLU A 117 5.37 3.98 -11.82
N SER A 118 6.40 3.90 -10.96
CA SER A 118 6.83 2.65 -10.32
C SER A 118 5.72 2.03 -9.46
N CYS A 119 4.95 2.85 -8.73
CA CYS A 119 3.81 2.37 -7.94
C CYS A 119 2.72 1.75 -8.82
N GLN A 120 2.50 2.29 -10.03
CA GLN A 120 1.51 1.74 -10.97
C GLN A 120 1.84 0.30 -11.37
N GLY A 121 3.12 -0.04 -11.52
CA GLY A 121 3.55 -1.40 -11.83
C GLY A 121 3.15 -2.42 -10.76
N VAL A 122 3.24 -2.06 -9.48
CA VAL A 122 2.84 -2.94 -8.37
C VAL A 122 1.32 -2.99 -8.23
N ILE A 123 0.63 -1.85 -8.39
CA ILE A 123 -0.84 -1.78 -8.40
C ILE A 123 -1.42 -2.72 -9.46
N ASN A 124 -0.88 -2.68 -10.68
CA ASN A 124 -1.31 -3.57 -11.77
C ASN A 124 -1.11 -5.05 -11.42
N GLN A 125 0.00 -5.41 -10.75
CA GLN A 125 0.23 -6.78 -10.30
C GLN A 125 -0.80 -7.21 -9.24
N PHE A 126 -1.18 -6.30 -8.34
CA PHE A 126 -2.23 -6.57 -7.36
C PHE A 126 -3.59 -6.80 -8.03
N GLU A 127 -3.99 -5.93 -8.95
CA GLU A 127 -5.25 -6.07 -9.70
C GLU A 127 -5.31 -7.37 -10.51
N GLN A 128 -4.20 -7.78 -11.11
CA GLN A 128 -4.12 -9.07 -11.80
C GLN A 128 -4.25 -10.26 -10.84
N ARG A 129 -3.70 -10.14 -9.63
CA ARG A 129 -3.75 -11.21 -8.62
C ARG A 129 -5.15 -11.33 -8.00
N PHE A 130 -5.79 -10.19 -7.72
CA PHE A 130 -7.10 -10.08 -7.08
C PHE A 130 -8.08 -9.27 -7.95
N PRO A 131 -8.51 -9.82 -9.11
CA PRO A 131 -9.30 -9.08 -10.11
C PRO A 131 -10.69 -8.65 -9.62
N GLU A 132 -11.17 -9.25 -8.53
CA GLU A 132 -12.47 -8.94 -7.95
C GLU A 132 -12.38 -7.99 -6.73
N ILE A 133 -11.17 -7.51 -6.39
CA ILE A 133 -10.94 -6.42 -5.43
C ILE A 133 -10.72 -5.13 -6.23
N LYS A 134 -11.65 -4.18 -6.12
CA LYS A 134 -11.50 -2.87 -6.75
C LYS A 134 -10.58 -2.00 -5.90
N ILE A 135 -9.73 -1.18 -6.53
CA ILE A 135 -8.83 -0.28 -5.82
C ILE A 135 -9.28 1.17 -6.01
N THR A 136 -9.41 1.90 -4.89
CA THR A 136 -9.60 3.35 -4.87
C THR A 136 -8.32 3.97 -4.31
N ILE A 137 -7.71 4.87 -5.08
CA ILE A 137 -6.45 5.52 -4.69
C ILE A 137 -6.71 6.98 -4.40
N SER A 138 -6.20 7.46 -3.26
CA SER A 138 -6.28 8.85 -2.84
C SER A 138 -4.93 9.36 -2.33
N TRP A 139 -4.70 10.67 -2.48
CA TRP A 139 -3.55 11.37 -1.93
C TRP A 139 -3.94 12.82 -1.64
N THR A 140 -3.21 13.48 -0.75
CA THR A 140 -3.51 14.87 -0.35
C THR A 140 -2.45 15.82 -0.91
N TYR A 141 -2.89 16.93 -1.50
CA TYR A 141 -2.02 18.03 -1.93
C TYR A 141 -2.69 19.39 -1.64
N PRO A 142 -2.00 20.34 -0.98
CA PRO A 142 -0.68 20.19 -0.34
C PRO A 142 -0.74 19.25 0.88
N TYR A 143 0.37 18.60 1.21
CA TYR A 143 0.51 17.81 2.44
C TYR A 143 1.59 18.41 3.36
N PRO A 144 1.37 18.52 4.69
CA PRO A 144 0.12 18.21 5.39
C PRO A 144 -1.04 19.12 4.93
N PRO A 145 -2.30 18.65 4.99
CA PRO A 145 -3.45 19.48 4.64
C PRO A 145 -3.46 20.73 5.52
N SER A 146 -3.81 21.88 4.94
CA SER A 146 -3.94 23.13 5.67
C SER A 146 -4.88 22.94 6.86
N SER A 147 -4.43 23.29 8.06
CA SER A 147 -5.32 23.45 9.20
C SER A 147 -6.23 24.65 8.89
N ASN A 148 -7.50 24.39 8.59
CA ASN A 148 -8.54 25.42 8.68
C ASN A 148 -9.06 25.48 10.12
#